data_AF-A0A5C6DRQ6-F1
#
_entry.id   AF-A0A5C6DRQ6-F1
#
_cell.length_a   1.000
_cell.length_b   1.000
_cell.length_c   1.000
_cell.angle_alpha   90.00
_cell.angle_beta   90.00
_cell.angle_gamma   90.00
#
_symmetry.space_group_name_H-M   'P 1'
#
loop_
_entity.id
_entity.type
_entity.pdbx_description
1 polymer ?
#
loop_
_entity_poly.entity_id
_entity_poly.type
_entity_poly.pdbx_seq_one_letter_code
_entity_poly.pdbx_strand_id
1 'polypeptide(L)'
;MIRIYPLLCCVLCMPAIHASAEEPLSVPDGAGQLETAPVLVRGGVDEDGREYYVNGQPAKNGKLILTASNGFFTPGVCRASGESSLPKTGDDGLIAPNYAILSNWKKTDGTIRWHLWLARPGQVRLNVHLSVVEKAAGSKLSVSFGGVTQKVKTVASRPNQPEPWNLAFEVDEPGEHTFEMAALTIANSQTGVGELHRVDVHGPAVEDSQLLRARWRPAAVHGGYASTKIDQSRMWVMATRSTSNSSSYSPITTPFGYYGTSFDASGRSVGGFNFSMWAARRGGEAPPLKQMPHLLAAGSPSAEFSGFGHEGSGVKLRGWTPMPDRPVVCVQALRVENDGDYQTYYGYFWDHPTKQWKLYAVGRKWGSGKPIRHLQPGSFCEVPGPPNVQRTGDVPREVRRLGWFRDESSGRWEPMDRFLCRGKGVLNKSWFLSGDGEFVMRTGGMRYYAFNSPPVAQTTMPLPEYLSPEATEQLQRLPAEFGEVDAVEVTDTTVNLDIVMKRAGTSARADIYYGEKDCLTFAKRELHATERGSAVSRSTQAEDRSWSKQVSIASLKDGKNRITITGLKPGTTWFYRILVTNDEGKLWTFETHNCRTSDTAVSGS
;
A
#
# COMPACT_ATOMS: atom_id res chain seq x y z
N MET A 1 -72.53 7.95 -43.06
CA MET A 1 -71.79 7.81 -44.34
C MET A 1 -70.50 7.07 -44.05
N ILE A 2 -70.53 5.75 -44.25
CA ILE A 2 -69.43 4.81 -43.99
C ILE A 2 -68.84 4.46 -45.35
N ARG A 3 -67.56 4.76 -45.58
CA ARG A 3 -66.82 4.30 -46.77
C ARG A 3 -66.04 3.05 -46.41
N ILE A 4 -66.44 1.95 -47.02
CA ILE A 4 -65.76 0.65 -47.03
C ILE A 4 -64.75 0.69 -48.18
N TYR A 5 -63.50 0.32 -47.91
CA TYR A 5 -62.52 -0.08 -48.93
C TYR A 5 -62.09 -1.53 -48.67
N PRO A 6 -61.98 -2.39 -49.70
CA PRO A 6 -61.67 -3.80 -49.52
C PRO A 6 -60.16 -4.03 -49.31
N LEU A 7 -59.83 -4.90 -48.36
CA LEU A 7 -58.51 -5.51 -48.21
C LEU A 7 -58.23 -6.42 -49.42
N LEU A 8 -57.17 -6.11 -50.16
CA LEU A 8 -56.58 -7.03 -51.13
C LEU A 8 -55.53 -7.88 -50.40
N CYS A 9 -55.79 -9.18 -50.32
CA CYS A 9 -54.89 -10.16 -49.72
C CYS A 9 -53.85 -10.60 -50.77
N CYS A 10 -52.64 -10.04 -50.70
CA CYS A 10 -51.50 -10.55 -51.47
C CYS A 10 -50.74 -11.57 -50.62
N VAL A 11 -50.91 -12.85 -50.95
CA VAL A 11 -50.06 -13.95 -50.46
C VAL A 11 -48.73 -13.86 -51.19
N LEU A 12 -47.71 -13.28 -50.54
CA LEU A 12 -46.32 -13.37 -50.96
C LEU A 12 -45.74 -14.69 -50.42
N CYS A 13 -45.56 -15.67 -51.29
CA CYS A 13 -44.70 -16.82 -51.04
C CYS A 13 -43.25 -16.33 -50.86
N MET A 14 -42.79 -16.21 -49.62
CA MET A 14 -41.37 -16.10 -49.34
C MET A 14 -40.72 -17.48 -49.49
N PRO A 15 -39.61 -17.62 -50.24
CA PRO A 15 -38.84 -18.86 -50.24
C PRO A 15 -38.23 -19.04 -48.85
N ALA A 16 -38.36 -20.25 -48.30
CA ALA A 16 -37.64 -20.66 -47.11
C ALA A 16 -36.13 -20.59 -47.40
N ILE A 17 -35.48 -19.50 -46.99
CA ILE A 17 -34.04 -19.43 -46.90
C ILE A 17 -33.64 -20.49 -45.89
N HIS A 18 -33.14 -21.61 -46.40
CA HIS A 18 -32.39 -22.55 -45.59
C HIS A 18 -31.25 -21.76 -44.97
N ALA A 19 -31.31 -21.54 -43.66
CA ALA A 19 -30.13 -21.18 -42.89
C ALA A 19 -29.14 -22.34 -43.03
N SER A 20 -28.25 -22.22 -44.02
CA SER A 20 -27.05 -23.05 -44.07
C SER A 20 -26.35 -22.86 -42.74
N ALA A 21 -26.15 -23.93 -41.98
CA ALA A 21 -25.25 -23.92 -40.84
C ALA A 21 -23.91 -23.36 -41.35
N GLU A 22 -23.57 -22.13 -40.95
CA GLU A 22 -22.28 -21.54 -41.27
C GLU A 22 -21.22 -22.50 -40.77
N GLU A 23 -20.36 -22.98 -41.68
CA GLU A 23 -19.18 -23.72 -41.28
C GLU A 23 -18.41 -22.90 -40.24
N PRO A 24 -17.87 -23.54 -39.18
CA PRO A 24 -17.14 -22.80 -38.18
C PRO A 24 -15.96 -22.09 -38.84
N LEU A 25 -16.01 -20.75 -38.88
CA LEU A 25 -14.90 -19.92 -39.35
C LEU A 25 -13.61 -20.43 -38.71
N SER A 26 -12.70 -20.96 -39.52
CA SER A 26 -11.40 -21.44 -39.07
C SER A 26 -10.67 -20.30 -38.36
N VAL A 27 -10.02 -20.60 -37.23
CA VAL A 27 -9.19 -19.60 -36.54
C VAL A 27 -8.14 -19.06 -37.51
N PRO A 28 -8.05 -17.73 -37.72
CA PRO A 28 -7.02 -17.17 -38.59
C PRO A 28 -5.59 -17.52 -38.11
N ASP A 29 -4.65 -17.63 -39.04
CA ASP A 29 -3.25 -17.90 -38.74
C ASP A 29 -2.51 -16.68 -38.14
N GLY A 30 -1.32 -16.94 -37.59
CA GLY A 30 -0.43 -15.91 -37.05
C GLY A 30 -0.65 -15.58 -35.57
N ALA A 31 0.14 -14.62 -35.07
CA ALA A 31 0.15 -14.21 -33.66
C ALA A 31 -0.80 -13.05 -33.32
N GLY A 32 -1.67 -12.66 -34.27
CA GLY A 32 -2.63 -11.58 -34.10
C GLY A 32 -1.96 -10.26 -33.72
N GLN A 33 -2.54 -9.56 -32.75
CA GLN A 33 -2.07 -8.27 -32.24
C GLN A 33 -0.69 -8.32 -31.56
N LEU A 34 -0.18 -9.49 -31.17
CA LEU A 34 1.07 -9.60 -30.41
C LEU A 34 2.30 -9.08 -31.19
N GLU A 35 2.18 -8.96 -32.51
CA GLU A 35 3.22 -8.46 -33.41
C GLU A 35 3.34 -6.93 -33.40
N THR A 36 2.34 -6.21 -32.91
CA THR A 36 2.28 -4.74 -32.91
C THR A 36 2.35 -4.19 -31.49
N ALA A 37 2.92 -2.99 -31.33
CA ALA A 37 2.91 -2.30 -30.04
C ALA A 37 1.53 -1.68 -29.77
N PRO A 38 1.08 -1.63 -28.51
CA PRO A 38 -0.12 -0.87 -28.17
C PRO A 38 0.11 0.64 -28.34
N VAL A 39 -0.96 1.35 -28.70
CA VAL A 39 -0.96 2.80 -28.91
C VAL A 39 -2.14 3.44 -28.17
N LEU A 40 -1.93 4.67 -27.69
CA LEU A 40 -3.02 5.45 -27.11
C LEU A 40 -3.94 5.97 -28.22
N VAL A 41 -5.23 5.66 -28.10
CA VAL A 41 -6.29 6.14 -28.98
C VAL A 41 -7.39 6.80 -28.15
N ARG A 42 -8.14 7.73 -28.75
CA ARG A 42 -9.27 8.38 -28.08
C ARG A 42 -10.35 7.33 -27.78
N GLY A 43 -10.71 7.18 -26.51
CA GLY A 43 -11.73 6.24 -26.06
C GLY A 43 -13.12 6.88 -25.94
N GLY A 44 -13.20 8.18 -25.66
CA GLY A 44 -14.47 8.90 -25.59
C GLY A 44 -14.49 9.91 -24.47
N VAL A 45 -15.67 10.12 -23.89
CA VAL A 45 -15.92 11.00 -22.75
C VAL A 45 -16.53 10.16 -21.63
N ASP A 46 -16.02 10.29 -20.40
CA ASP A 46 -16.56 9.57 -19.25
C ASP A 46 -17.79 10.29 -18.64
N GLU A 47 -18.39 9.66 -17.63
CA GLU A 47 -19.61 10.15 -16.94
C GLU A 47 -19.43 11.56 -16.32
N ASP A 48 -18.19 11.95 -16.03
CA ASP A 48 -17.83 13.27 -15.48
C ASP A 48 -17.53 14.31 -16.59
N GLY A 49 -17.77 13.97 -17.87
CA GLY A 49 -17.49 14.85 -19.00
C GLY A 49 -16.01 14.94 -19.36
N ARG A 50 -15.15 14.05 -18.84
CA ARG A 50 -13.70 14.08 -19.12
C ARG A 50 -13.37 13.22 -20.33
N GLU A 51 -12.60 13.78 -21.24
CA GLU A 51 -12.03 12.99 -22.32
C GLU A 51 -11.07 11.93 -21.77
N TYR A 52 -11.19 10.71 -22.29
CA TYR A 52 -10.31 9.61 -21.95
C TYR A 52 -9.76 8.93 -23.21
N TYR A 53 -8.63 8.27 -23.00
CA TYR A 53 -7.90 7.49 -23.96
C TYR A 53 -7.81 6.05 -23.48
N VAL A 54 -7.69 5.12 -24.42
CA VAL A 54 -7.40 3.71 -24.14
C VAL A 54 -6.10 3.35 -24.84
N ASN A 55 -5.31 2.48 -24.22
CA ASN A 55 -4.06 2.00 -24.79
C ASN A 55 -4.33 0.66 -25.50
N GLY A 56 -4.66 0.72 -26.78
CA GLY A 56 -5.16 -0.42 -27.54
C GLY A 56 -4.09 -1.04 -28.43
N GLN A 57 -4.11 -2.37 -28.52
CA GLN A 57 -3.24 -3.17 -29.37
C GLN A 57 -4.11 -3.77 -30.49
N PRO A 58 -4.00 -3.28 -31.74
CA PRO A 58 -4.96 -3.58 -32.79
C PRO A 58 -4.85 -5.04 -33.24
N ALA A 59 -6.01 -5.66 -33.50
CA ALA A 59 -6.10 -6.98 -34.10
C ALA A 59 -5.33 -7.03 -35.42
N LYS A 60 -4.83 -8.22 -35.75
CA LYS A 60 -4.17 -8.49 -37.03
C LYS A 60 -4.76 -9.75 -37.61
N ASN A 61 -5.09 -9.71 -38.90
CA ASN A 61 -5.73 -10.82 -39.62
C ASN A 61 -7.03 -11.31 -38.93
N GLY A 62 -7.83 -10.38 -38.37
CA GLY A 62 -9.09 -10.73 -37.70
C GLY A 62 -8.93 -11.55 -36.42
N LYS A 63 -7.76 -11.48 -35.76
CA LYS A 63 -7.43 -12.29 -34.59
C LYS A 63 -6.84 -11.47 -33.44
N LEU A 64 -7.28 -11.80 -32.23
CA LEU A 64 -6.59 -11.45 -30.98
C LEU A 64 -6.17 -12.73 -30.24
N ILE A 65 -5.03 -12.69 -29.55
CA ILE A 65 -4.54 -13.77 -28.69
C ILE A 65 -4.42 -13.27 -27.25
N LEU A 66 -5.23 -13.84 -26.36
CA LEU A 66 -5.24 -13.53 -24.93
C LEU A 66 -4.29 -14.48 -24.20
N THR A 67 -3.35 -13.94 -23.43
CA THR A 67 -2.27 -14.70 -22.77
C THR A 67 -2.15 -14.35 -21.30
N ALA A 68 -1.30 -15.10 -20.58
CA ALA A 68 -0.96 -14.85 -19.18
C ALA A 68 -0.25 -13.49 -18.93
N SER A 69 0.36 -12.89 -19.96
CA SER A 69 1.07 -11.61 -19.85
C SER A 69 0.22 -10.40 -20.20
N ASN A 70 -0.82 -10.56 -21.03
CA ASN A 70 -1.69 -9.46 -21.45
C ASN A 70 -3.07 -9.45 -20.77
N GLY A 71 -3.32 -10.38 -19.84
CA GLY A 71 -4.54 -10.46 -19.04
C GLY A 71 -4.40 -10.04 -17.58
N PHE A 72 -5.54 -9.98 -16.91
CA PHE A 72 -5.69 -9.60 -15.51
C PHE A 72 -6.30 -10.75 -14.70
N PHE A 73 -6.05 -10.77 -13.39
CA PHE A 73 -6.65 -11.75 -12.49
C PHE A 73 -6.65 -11.28 -11.04
N THR A 74 -7.71 -11.66 -10.32
CA THR A 74 -7.86 -11.38 -8.89
C THR A 74 -6.73 -12.05 -8.09
N PRO A 75 -6.13 -11.36 -7.09
CA PRO A 75 -5.03 -11.93 -6.31
C PRO A 75 -5.39 -13.30 -5.71
N GLY A 76 -4.52 -14.28 -5.92
CA GLY A 76 -4.70 -15.64 -5.40
C GLY A 76 -5.61 -16.55 -6.22
N VAL A 77 -6.25 -16.08 -7.30
CA VAL A 77 -7.02 -16.92 -8.23
C VAL A 77 -6.10 -17.88 -8.97
N CYS A 78 -5.04 -17.35 -9.60
CA CYS A 78 -4.07 -18.13 -10.35
C CYS A 78 -2.64 -17.58 -10.15
N ARG A 79 -1.66 -18.28 -10.70
CA ARG A 79 -0.26 -17.84 -10.79
C ARG A 79 0.18 -17.83 -12.25
N ALA A 80 0.86 -16.77 -12.65
CA ALA A 80 1.49 -16.70 -13.97
C ALA A 80 2.89 -17.34 -13.92
N SER A 81 3.19 -18.26 -14.82
CA SER A 81 4.44 -19.02 -14.83
C SER A 81 4.87 -19.44 -16.25
N GLY A 82 6.07 -20.01 -16.34
CA GLY A 82 6.68 -20.40 -17.62
C GLY A 82 7.17 -19.22 -18.44
N GLU A 83 7.90 -19.51 -19.52
CA GLU A 83 8.37 -18.52 -20.49
C GLU A 83 7.69 -18.76 -21.83
N SER A 84 6.96 -17.76 -22.32
CA SER A 84 6.22 -17.86 -23.58
C SER A 84 7.12 -17.56 -24.76
N SER A 85 6.98 -18.36 -25.83
CA SER A 85 7.58 -18.10 -27.15
C SER A 85 6.76 -17.12 -28.00
N LEU A 86 5.57 -16.71 -27.55
CA LEU A 86 4.74 -15.74 -28.28
C LEU A 86 5.37 -14.35 -28.25
N PRO A 87 5.20 -13.52 -29.30
CA PRO A 87 5.67 -12.15 -29.32
C PRO A 87 5.11 -11.31 -28.16
N LYS A 88 5.87 -10.30 -27.73
CA LYS A 88 5.49 -9.34 -26.67
C LYS A 88 5.81 -7.89 -27.05
N THR A 89 5.62 -7.54 -28.33
CA THR A 89 5.98 -6.23 -28.87
C THR A 89 5.34 -5.09 -28.06
N GLY A 90 6.16 -4.18 -27.53
CA GLY A 90 5.69 -3.01 -26.76
C GLY A 90 5.35 -3.26 -25.29
N ASP A 91 5.68 -4.43 -24.74
CA ASP A 91 5.35 -4.77 -23.34
C ASP A 91 6.30 -4.16 -22.29
N ASP A 92 7.44 -3.56 -22.66
CA ASP A 92 8.48 -3.12 -21.72
C ASP A 92 7.96 -2.19 -20.59
N GLY A 93 7.02 -1.30 -20.92
CA GLY A 93 6.37 -0.40 -19.96
C GLY A 93 5.15 -1.01 -19.24
N LEU A 94 4.65 -2.14 -19.72
CA LEU A 94 3.41 -2.77 -19.25
C LEU A 94 3.68 -3.98 -18.36
N ILE A 95 4.64 -4.83 -18.73
CA ILE A 95 5.09 -6.02 -18.02
C ILE A 95 6.42 -6.54 -18.61
N ALA A 96 7.42 -6.74 -17.74
CA ALA A 96 8.73 -7.26 -18.20
C ALA A 96 8.70 -8.77 -18.53
N PRO A 97 8.15 -9.66 -17.66
CA PRO A 97 8.10 -11.09 -17.93
C PRO A 97 7.09 -11.48 -19.02
N ASN A 98 7.42 -12.52 -19.80
CA ASN A 98 6.53 -13.12 -20.80
C ASN A 98 6.07 -14.51 -20.34
N TYR A 99 4.90 -14.59 -19.69
CA TYR A 99 4.43 -15.83 -19.08
C TYR A 99 3.73 -16.74 -20.09
N ALA A 100 4.02 -18.03 -20.03
CA ALA A 100 3.41 -19.04 -20.89
C ALA A 100 2.01 -19.46 -20.43
N ILE A 101 1.76 -19.49 -19.12
CA ILE A 101 0.55 -20.07 -18.55
C ILE A 101 0.02 -19.32 -17.33
N LEU A 102 -1.30 -19.41 -17.13
CA LEU A 102 -1.96 -19.20 -15.83
C LEU A 102 -2.28 -20.57 -15.22
N SER A 103 -1.68 -20.87 -14.08
CA SER A 103 -1.81 -22.15 -13.36
C SER A 103 -2.35 -21.95 -11.95
N ASN A 104 -2.48 -23.04 -11.18
CA ASN A 104 -2.94 -23.01 -9.79
C ASN A 104 -4.31 -22.34 -9.59
N TRP A 105 -5.20 -22.48 -10.58
CA TRP A 105 -6.57 -22.01 -10.43
C TRP A 105 -7.36 -22.92 -9.49
N LYS A 106 -7.30 -22.60 -8.20
CA LYS A 106 -7.77 -23.43 -7.07
C LYS A 106 -8.84 -22.76 -6.21
N LYS A 107 -9.38 -21.64 -6.69
CA LYS A 107 -10.36 -20.81 -5.99
C LYS A 107 -11.56 -20.51 -6.87
N THR A 108 -12.73 -20.42 -6.23
CA THR A 108 -14.00 -20.04 -6.86
C THR A 108 -14.34 -18.57 -6.62
N ASP A 109 -13.62 -17.88 -5.74
CA ASP A 109 -13.68 -16.44 -5.52
C ASP A 109 -12.69 -15.71 -6.43
N GLY A 110 -13.21 -14.86 -7.31
CA GLY A 110 -12.42 -14.04 -8.22
C GLY A 110 -12.35 -14.59 -9.66
N THR A 111 -11.68 -13.82 -10.53
CA THR A 111 -11.82 -13.98 -11.98
C THR A 111 -10.50 -13.76 -12.71
N ILE A 112 -10.43 -14.29 -13.94
CA ILE A 112 -9.39 -14.01 -14.95
C ILE A 112 -10.03 -13.19 -16.06
N ARG A 113 -9.40 -12.11 -16.52
CA ARG A 113 -10.04 -11.06 -17.32
C ARG A 113 -9.14 -10.52 -18.42
N TRP A 114 -9.73 -10.15 -19.55
CA TRP A 114 -9.13 -9.36 -20.63
C TRP A 114 -10.13 -8.33 -21.13
N HIS A 115 -9.65 -7.17 -21.56
CA HIS A 115 -10.50 -6.06 -22.00
C HIS A 115 -10.27 -5.78 -23.49
N LEU A 116 -11.34 -5.72 -24.26
CA LEU A 116 -11.32 -5.53 -25.70
C LEU A 116 -12.08 -4.24 -26.05
N TRP A 117 -11.63 -3.56 -27.09
CA TRP A 117 -12.42 -2.53 -27.77
C TRP A 117 -12.91 -3.09 -29.09
N LEU A 118 -14.22 -3.16 -29.29
CA LEU A 118 -14.82 -3.55 -30.56
C LEU A 118 -15.24 -2.30 -31.33
N ALA A 119 -14.79 -2.16 -32.58
CA ALA A 119 -15.14 -1.00 -33.39
C ALA A 119 -16.56 -1.08 -33.99
N ARG A 120 -17.15 -2.29 -34.03
CA ARG A 120 -18.44 -2.57 -34.63
C ARG A 120 -19.15 -3.74 -33.93
N PRO A 121 -20.49 -3.82 -34.00
CA PRO A 121 -21.25 -4.98 -33.54
C PRO A 121 -20.91 -6.24 -34.36
N GLY A 122 -21.30 -7.39 -33.83
CA GLY A 122 -21.25 -8.68 -34.50
C GLY A 122 -20.69 -9.81 -33.63
N GLN A 123 -20.56 -10.98 -34.25
CA GLN A 123 -20.16 -12.19 -33.55
C GLN A 123 -18.66 -12.16 -33.16
N VAL A 124 -18.39 -12.60 -31.93
CA VAL A 124 -17.06 -12.92 -31.40
C VAL A 124 -17.04 -14.38 -30.95
N ARG A 125 -16.02 -15.11 -31.41
CA ARG A 125 -15.75 -16.51 -31.04
C ARG A 125 -14.48 -16.61 -30.21
N LEU A 126 -14.48 -17.54 -29.26
CA LEU A 126 -13.39 -17.74 -28.31
C LEU A 126 -12.98 -19.22 -28.25
N ASN A 127 -11.75 -19.51 -28.65
CA ASN A 127 -11.15 -20.84 -28.51
C ASN A 127 -10.18 -20.86 -27.33
N VAL A 128 -10.57 -21.53 -26.25
CA VAL A 128 -9.83 -21.54 -24.98
C VAL A 128 -8.88 -22.73 -24.94
N HIS A 129 -7.57 -22.46 -24.98
CA HIS A 129 -6.50 -23.46 -24.85
C HIS A 129 -6.15 -23.66 -23.37
N LEU A 130 -7.03 -24.39 -22.68
CA LEU A 130 -6.85 -24.82 -21.30
C LEU A 130 -6.39 -26.28 -21.30
N SER A 131 -5.23 -26.57 -20.71
CA SER A 131 -4.74 -27.94 -20.53
C SER A 131 -5.29 -28.51 -19.22
N VAL A 132 -6.01 -29.62 -19.31
CA VAL A 132 -6.71 -30.23 -18.17
C VAL A 132 -6.30 -31.70 -18.10
N VAL A 133 -5.65 -32.08 -17.00
CA VAL A 133 -5.37 -33.50 -16.71
C VAL A 133 -6.67 -34.24 -16.38
N GLU A 134 -6.72 -35.54 -16.65
CA GLU A 134 -7.93 -36.37 -16.47
C GLU A 134 -8.57 -36.22 -15.07
N LYS A 135 -7.75 -36.16 -14.02
CA LYS A 135 -8.20 -35.97 -12.63
C LYS A 135 -8.78 -34.59 -12.33
N ALA A 136 -8.52 -33.59 -13.17
CA ALA A 136 -9.02 -32.21 -13.06
C ALA A 136 -10.27 -31.95 -13.92
N ALA A 137 -10.62 -32.90 -14.80
CA ALA A 137 -11.77 -32.81 -15.67
C ALA A 137 -13.08 -32.72 -14.85
N GLY A 138 -14.01 -31.91 -15.35
CA GLY A 138 -15.34 -31.74 -14.77
C GLY A 138 -15.53 -30.51 -13.88
N SER A 139 -14.53 -29.63 -13.79
CA SER A 139 -14.70 -28.31 -13.17
C SER A 139 -15.71 -27.49 -13.96
N LYS A 140 -16.58 -26.74 -13.28
CA LYS A 140 -17.60 -25.90 -13.92
C LYS A 140 -17.15 -24.45 -13.88
N LEU A 141 -17.18 -23.78 -15.03
CA LEU A 141 -16.77 -22.39 -15.18
C LEU A 141 -17.92 -21.54 -15.70
N SER A 142 -17.95 -20.27 -15.34
CA SER A 142 -18.67 -19.24 -16.07
C SER A 142 -17.69 -18.51 -16.99
N VAL A 143 -18.13 -18.30 -18.22
CA VAL A 143 -17.40 -17.55 -19.25
C VAL A 143 -18.31 -16.45 -19.76
N SER A 144 -17.89 -15.19 -19.61
CA SER A 144 -18.73 -14.03 -19.93
C SER A 144 -18.04 -13.06 -20.88
N PHE A 145 -18.80 -12.54 -21.83
CA PHE A 145 -18.38 -11.50 -22.79
C PHE A 145 -19.63 -10.80 -23.35
N GLY A 146 -19.55 -9.49 -23.62
CA GLY A 146 -20.66 -8.73 -24.20
C GLY A 146 -21.95 -8.74 -23.36
N GLY A 147 -21.84 -8.84 -22.02
CA GLY A 147 -22.99 -8.94 -21.12
C GLY A 147 -23.66 -10.33 -21.07
N VAL A 148 -23.22 -11.28 -21.89
CA VAL A 148 -23.72 -12.66 -21.90
C VAL A 148 -22.80 -13.57 -21.10
N THR A 149 -23.36 -14.51 -20.35
CA THR A 149 -22.61 -15.53 -19.60
C THR A 149 -23.00 -16.94 -20.04
N GLN A 150 -22.02 -17.75 -20.41
CA GLN A 150 -22.16 -19.18 -20.71
C GLN A 150 -21.52 -20.01 -19.59
N LYS A 151 -22.15 -21.15 -19.25
CA LYS A 151 -21.60 -22.11 -18.27
C LYS A 151 -21.01 -23.29 -19.01
N VAL A 152 -19.75 -23.60 -18.72
CA VAL A 152 -19.00 -24.67 -19.38
C VAL A 152 -18.44 -25.66 -18.36
N LYS A 153 -18.05 -26.83 -18.83
CA LYS A 153 -17.44 -27.89 -18.02
C LYS A 153 -16.13 -28.31 -18.66
N THR A 154 -15.05 -28.38 -17.87
CA THR A 154 -13.75 -28.81 -18.38
C THR A 154 -13.76 -30.29 -18.76
N VAL A 155 -13.07 -30.64 -19.85
CA VAL A 155 -12.76 -32.03 -20.24
C VAL A 155 -11.25 -32.23 -20.24
N ALA A 156 -10.76 -33.47 -20.30
CA ALA A 156 -9.33 -33.69 -20.42
C ALA A 156 -8.81 -33.17 -21.78
N SER A 157 -7.70 -32.44 -21.78
CA SER A 157 -7.23 -31.67 -22.93
C SER A 157 -5.73 -31.37 -22.84
N ARG A 158 -5.12 -31.04 -23.99
CA ARG A 158 -3.70 -30.70 -24.13
C ARG A 158 -3.53 -29.23 -24.51
N PRO A 159 -2.35 -28.61 -24.29
CA PRO A 159 -2.13 -27.18 -24.56
C PRO A 159 -2.48 -26.72 -25.99
N ASN A 160 -2.29 -27.58 -26.99
CA ASN A 160 -2.54 -27.26 -28.40
C ASN A 160 -3.98 -27.56 -28.87
N GLN A 161 -4.83 -28.08 -27.99
CA GLN A 161 -6.23 -28.40 -28.28
C GLN A 161 -7.15 -27.49 -27.47
N PRO A 162 -8.03 -26.70 -28.10
CA PRO A 162 -9.00 -25.90 -27.36
C PRO A 162 -10.04 -26.80 -26.69
N GLU A 163 -10.58 -26.34 -25.57
CA GLU A 163 -11.74 -26.96 -24.94
C GLU A 163 -12.95 -26.93 -25.91
N PRO A 164 -13.76 -28.00 -25.97
CA PRO A 164 -14.86 -28.14 -26.94
C PRO A 164 -16.12 -27.37 -26.49
N TRP A 165 -15.96 -26.11 -26.09
CA TRP A 165 -17.05 -25.30 -25.52
C TRP A 165 -17.85 -24.53 -26.59
N ASN A 166 -17.31 -24.39 -27.81
CA ASN A 166 -17.96 -23.67 -28.93
C ASN A 166 -18.46 -22.27 -28.54
N LEU A 167 -17.63 -21.50 -27.84
CA LEU A 167 -18.00 -20.19 -27.31
C LEU A 167 -18.19 -19.18 -28.46
N ALA A 168 -19.42 -18.70 -28.63
CA ALA A 168 -19.79 -17.62 -29.54
C ALA A 168 -20.68 -16.60 -28.82
N PHE A 169 -20.41 -15.32 -29.02
CA PHE A 169 -21.09 -14.19 -28.40
C PHE A 169 -21.49 -13.20 -29.48
N GLU A 170 -22.78 -12.85 -29.53
CA GLU A 170 -23.23 -11.69 -30.31
C GLU A 170 -23.05 -10.44 -29.47
N VAL A 171 -22.39 -9.43 -30.05
CA VAL A 171 -22.21 -8.13 -29.39
C VAL A 171 -22.95 -7.07 -30.19
N ASP A 172 -23.89 -6.41 -29.54
CA ASP A 172 -24.81 -5.47 -30.20
C ASP A 172 -24.23 -4.06 -30.34
N GLU A 173 -23.26 -3.69 -29.49
CA GLU A 173 -22.74 -2.32 -29.39
C GLU A 173 -21.21 -2.26 -29.50
N PRO A 174 -20.65 -1.29 -30.26
CA PRO A 174 -19.22 -0.98 -30.21
C PRO A 174 -18.77 -0.51 -28.82
N GLY A 175 -17.45 -0.56 -28.59
CA GLY A 175 -16.82 0.01 -27.40
C GLY A 175 -16.09 -1.02 -26.53
N GLU A 176 -15.94 -0.68 -25.25
CA GLU A 176 -15.20 -1.48 -24.27
C GLU A 176 -16.01 -2.68 -23.79
N HIS A 177 -15.47 -3.89 -23.97
CA HIS A 177 -16.03 -5.16 -23.52
C HIS A 177 -15.02 -5.94 -22.69
N THR A 178 -15.48 -6.70 -21.70
CA THR A 178 -14.61 -7.53 -20.86
C THR A 178 -14.90 -9.01 -21.09
N PHE A 179 -13.88 -9.76 -21.47
CA PHE A 179 -13.89 -11.21 -21.43
C PHE A 179 -13.46 -11.66 -20.03
N GLU A 180 -14.30 -12.46 -19.37
CA GLU A 180 -14.05 -12.92 -18.01
C GLU A 180 -14.33 -14.43 -17.87
N MET A 181 -13.49 -15.10 -17.09
CA MET A 181 -13.67 -16.48 -16.68
C MET A 181 -13.64 -16.61 -15.15
N ALA A 182 -14.60 -17.33 -14.57
CA ALA A 182 -14.67 -17.63 -13.13
C ALA A 182 -14.96 -19.12 -12.88
N ALA A 183 -14.40 -19.69 -11.82
CA ALA A 183 -14.69 -21.07 -11.44
C ALA A 183 -15.92 -21.11 -10.56
N LEU A 184 -16.94 -21.86 -10.97
CA LEU A 184 -18.14 -22.10 -10.17
C LEU A 184 -17.93 -23.29 -9.23
N THR A 185 -17.30 -24.35 -9.73
CA THR A 185 -16.91 -25.52 -8.95
C THR A 185 -15.59 -26.09 -9.46
N ILE A 186 -14.74 -26.56 -8.56
CA ILE A 186 -13.45 -27.18 -8.89
C ILE A 186 -13.57 -28.68 -8.61
N ALA A 187 -13.39 -29.51 -9.65
CA ALA A 187 -13.57 -30.96 -9.54
C ALA A 187 -12.54 -31.62 -8.61
N ASN A 188 -11.32 -31.08 -8.59
CA ASN A 188 -10.25 -31.58 -7.74
C ASN A 188 -9.40 -30.41 -7.21
N SER A 189 -9.38 -30.22 -5.88
CA SER A 189 -8.70 -29.10 -5.23
C SER A 189 -7.16 -29.16 -5.33
N GLN A 190 -6.58 -30.35 -5.51
CA GLN A 190 -5.14 -30.52 -5.64
C GLN A 190 -4.63 -30.10 -7.01
N THR A 191 -5.37 -30.42 -8.07
CA THR A 191 -5.00 -30.06 -9.46
C THR A 191 -5.59 -28.73 -9.92
N GLY A 192 -6.69 -28.27 -9.31
CA GLY A 192 -7.39 -27.07 -9.73
C GLY A 192 -8.15 -27.26 -11.05
N VAL A 193 -8.47 -26.15 -11.72
CA VAL A 193 -9.19 -26.13 -13.01
C VAL A 193 -8.34 -26.64 -14.18
N GLY A 194 -7.02 -26.40 -14.16
CA GLY A 194 -6.09 -26.70 -15.26
C GLY A 194 -5.06 -25.59 -15.45
N GLU A 195 -4.35 -25.62 -16.58
CA GLU A 195 -3.37 -24.62 -17.00
C GLU A 195 -3.85 -23.89 -18.25
N LEU A 196 -4.13 -22.59 -18.14
CA LEU A 196 -4.61 -21.78 -19.26
C LEU A 196 -3.40 -21.22 -20.03
N HIS A 197 -3.24 -21.63 -21.28
CA HIS A 197 -2.14 -21.21 -22.14
C HIS A 197 -2.49 -19.94 -22.92
N ARG A 198 -3.65 -19.94 -23.59
CA ARG A 198 -4.15 -18.79 -24.35
C ARG A 198 -5.64 -18.89 -24.64
N VAL A 199 -6.22 -17.80 -25.12
CA VAL A 199 -7.52 -17.79 -25.79
C VAL A 199 -7.36 -17.13 -27.15
N ASP A 200 -7.75 -17.82 -28.21
CA ASP A 200 -7.80 -17.26 -29.56
C ASP A 200 -9.19 -16.63 -29.76
N VAL A 201 -9.21 -15.34 -30.12
CA VAL A 201 -10.43 -14.53 -30.34
C VAL A 201 -10.52 -14.18 -31.81
N HIS A 202 -11.66 -14.46 -32.43
CA HIS A 202 -11.88 -14.20 -33.86
C HIS A 202 -13.37 -14.00 -34.17
N GLY A 203 -13.67 -13.59 -35.40
CA GLY A 203 -15.04 -13.36 -35.88
C GLY A 203 -15.23 -11.97 -36.48
N PRO A 204 -16.39 -11.68 -37.09
CA PRO A 204 -16.62 -10.43 -37.80
C PRO A 204 -16.41 -9.16 -36.98
N ALA A 205 -16.70 -9.18 -35.67
CA ALA A 205 -16.48 -8.00 -34.81
C ALA A 205 -15.01 -7.79 -34.41
N VAL A 206 -14.12 -8.75 -34.71
CA VAL A 206 -12.70 -8.73 -34.29
C VAL A 206 -11.79 -8.05 -35.31
N GLU A 207 -12.19 -7.93 -36.58
CA GLU A 207 -11.34 -7.40 -37.67
C GLU A 207 -10.68 -6.05 -37.35
N ASP A 208 -11.46 -5.11 -36.80
CA ASP A 208 -11.00 -3.76 -36.43
C ASP A 208 -10.93 -3.57 -34.90
N SER A 209 -10.92 -4.67 -34.15
CA SER A 209 -10.90 -4.64 -32.69
C SER A 209 -9.50 -4.38 -32.12
N GLN A 210 -9.43 -4.08 -30.83
CA GLN A 210 -8.17 -3.90 -30.12
C GLN A 210 -8.19 -4.63 -28.78
N LEU A 211 -7.08 -5.27 -28.42
CA LEU A 211 -6.85 -5.68 -27.04
C LEU A 211 -6.43 -4.44 -26.23
N LEU A 212 -7.18 -4.10 -25.20
CA LEU A 212 -6.85 -2.98 -24.32
C LEU A 212 -5.77 -3.41 -23.33
N ARG A 213 -4.73 -2.59 -23.21
CA ARG A 213 -3.54 -2.86 -22.43
C ARG A 213 -3.36 -1.83 -21.31
N ALA A 214 -3.16 -2.30 -20.10
CA ALA A 214 -2.68 -1.49 -18.98
C ALA A 214 -1.49 -2.18 -18.32
N ARG A 215 -0.70 -1.42 -17.55
CA ARG A 215 0.42 -2.00 -16.79
C ARG A 215 -0.13 -3.05 -15.82
N TRP A 216 0.53 -4.20 -15.72
CA TRP A 216 0.05 -5.38 -14.95
C TRP A 216 -0.40 -5.08 -13.51
N ARG A 217 0.22 -4.09 -12.87
CA ARG A 217 -0.28 -3.43 -11.66
C ARG A 217 -0.31 -1.92 -11.88
N PRO A 218 -1.23 -1.20 -11.21
CA PRO A 218 -1.24 0.25 -11.25
C PRO A 218 0.14 0.82 -10.89
N ALA A 219 0.63 1.80 -11.65
CA ALA A 219 1.84 2.51 -11.28
C ALA A 219 1.56 3.44 -10.09
N ALA A 220 2.43 3.49 -9.08
CA ALA A 220 2.18 4.31 -7.90
C ALA A 220 1.89 5.77 -8.28
N VAL A 221 0.78 6.32 -7.75
CA VAL A 221 0.43 7.74 -7.87
C VAL A 221 0.96 8.47 -6.65
N HIS A 222 1.48 9.68 -6.86
CA HIS A 222 2.11 10.49 -5.81
C HIS A 222 1.53 11.90 -5.81
N GLY A 223 1.60 12.57 -4.67
CA GLY A 223 1.25 13.99 -4.54
C GLY A 223 1.73 14.55 -3.20
N GLY A 224 1.32 15.78 -2.91
CA GLY A 224 1.47 16.41 -1.60
C GLY A 224 0.39 17.46 -1.39
N TYR A 225 0.35 18.06 -0.21
CA TYR A 225 -0.74 18.96 0.17
C TYR A 225 -0.18 20.24 0.78
N ALA A 226 -0.71 21.39 0.38
CA ALA A 226 -0.29 22.69 0.90
C ALA A 226 -1.52 23.53 1.29
N SER A 227 -1.29 24.63 2.01
CA SER A 227 -2.30 25.64 2.33
C SER A 227 -1.93 26.97 1.67
N THR A 228 -2.91 27.73 1.20
CA THR A 228 -2.70 29.13 0.80
C THR A 228 -2.54 30.07 2.00
N LYS A 229 -2.97 29.65 3.19
CA LYS A 229 -3.00 30.48 4.40
C LYS A 229 -1.81 30.25 5.34
N ILE A 230 -1.20 29.07 5.28
CA ILE A 230 -0.06 28.68 6.11
C ILE A 230 1.10 28.27 5.21
N ASP A 231 2.23 28.98 5.34
CA ASP A 231 3.48 28.68 4.64
C ASP A 231 4.40 27.75 5.44
N GLN A 232 4.31 27.79 6.78
CA GLN A 232 5.15 27.03 7.70
C GLN A 232 4.32 26.41 8.82
N SER A 233 4.58 25.13 9.09
CA SER A 233 3.92 24.39 10.16
C SER A 233 4.69 23.12 10.43
N ARG A 234 4.99 22.83 11.70
CA ARG A 234 5.60 21.57 12.11
C ARG A 234 4.58 20.50 12.51
N MET A 235 3.29 20.71 12.28
CA MET A 235 2.23 19.75 12.66
C MET A 235 1.11 19.72 11.62
N TRP A 236 0.72 18.52 11.22
CA TRP A 236 -0.46 18.31 10.40
C TRP A 236 -1.35 17.18 10.94
N VAL A 237 -2.63 17.25 10.59
CA VAL A 237 -3.62 16.19 10.76
C VAL A 237 -4.21 15.87 9.39
N MET A 238 -4.38 14.58 9.09
CA MET A 238 -4.90 14.09 7.82
C MET A 238 -5.93 12.98 8.06
N ALA A 239 -7.12 13.13 7.47
CA ALA A 239 -8.10 12.07 7.33
C ALA A 239 -7.90 11.38 5.97
N THR A 240 -7.83 10.06 5.96
CA THR A 240 -7.60 9.24 4.75
C THR A 240 -8.63 8.14 4.67
N ARG A 241 -9.21 7.93 3.48
CA ARG A 241 -10.07 6.77 3.18
C ARG A 241 -9.77 6.21 1.79
N SER A 242 -10.02 4.92 1.60
CA SER A 242 -10.07 4.29 0.28
C SER A 242 -11.51 4.10 -0.13
N THR A 243 -11.83 4.44 -1.37
CA THR A 243 -13.15 4.17 -2.00
C THR A 243 -13.09 2.97 -2.94
N SER A 244 -11.94 2.33 -3.06
CA SER A 244 -11.75 1.21 -3.97
C SER A 244 -12.22 -0.10 -3.38
N ASN A 245 -12.89 -0.92 -4.19
CA ASN A 245 -13.22 -2.31 -3.90
C ASN A 245 -12.00 -3.25 -4.01
N SER A 246 -10.81 -2.74 -3.74
CA SER A 246 -9.55 -3.46 -3.86
C SER A 246 -8.51 -2.84 -2.93
N SER A 247 -7.60 -3.68 -2.43
CA SER A 247 -6.60 -3.24 -1.46
C SER A 247 -5.60 -2.24 -2.05
N SER A 248 -5.16 -1.29 -1.23
CA SER A 248 -4.12 -0.34 -1.55
C SER A 248 -3.19 -0.09 -0.36
N TYR A 249 -1.90 0.07 -0.64
CA TYR A 249 -0.93 0.59 0.30
C TYR A 249 -0.87 2.11 0.11
N SER A 250 -1.28 2.87 1.12
CA SER A 250 -1.55 4.31 0.95
C SER A 250 -1.16 5.18 2.15
N PRO A 251 0.03 4.99 2.77
CA PRO A 251 0.47 5.88 3.84
C PRO A 251 0.84 7.26 3.29
N ILE A 252 1.02 8.21 4.20
CA ILE A 252 1.51 9.56 3.92
C ILE A 252 3.02 9.52 3.86
N THR A 253 3.61 10.11 2.81
CA THR A 253 5.06 10.27 2.70
C THR A 253 5.53 11.40 3.61
N THR A 254 6.61 11.17 4.35
CA THR A 254 7.21 12.11 5.30
C THR A 254 8.70 12.26 5.04
N PRO A 255 9.38 13.29 5.58
CA PRO A 255 10.84 13.45 5.43
C PRO A 255 11.67 12.27 5.97
N PHE A 256 11.08 11.43 6.84
CA PHE A 256 11.74 10.24 7.36
C PHE A 256 11.39 8.94 6.64
N GLY A 257 10.34 8.92 5.82
CA GLY A 257 9.82 7.73 5.15
C GLY A 257 8.30 7.76 5.03
N TYR A 258 7.62 6.84 5.72
CA TYR A 258 6.17 6.65 5.58
C TYR A 258 5.46 6.63 6.92
N TYR A 259 4.29 7.26 6.98
CA TYR A 259 3.41 7.30 8.13
C TYR A 259 1.95 7.09 7.74
N GLY A 260 1.30 6.01 8.21
CA GLY A 260 -0.11 5.74 7.90
C GLY A 260 -0.44 4.27 7.69
N THR A 261 -1.65 4.00 7.19
CA THR A 261 -2.17 2.63 7.05
C THR A 261 -2.28 2.14 5.58
N SER A 262 -2.71 0.90 5.42
CA SER A 262 -3.18 0.32 4.15
C SER A 262 -4.68 0.08 4.24
N PHE A 263 -5.35 0.00 3.10
CA PHE A 263 -6.77 -0.34 3.01
C PHE A 263 -6.95 -1.67 2.30
N ASP A 264 -7.94 -2.45 2.72
CA ASP A 264 -8.35 -3.68 2.05
C ASP A 264 -9.43 -3.43 0.98
N ALA A 265 -9.93 -4.52 0.38
CA ALA A 265 -10.95 -4.46 -0.65
C ALA A 265 -12.35 -4.00 -0.18
N SER A 266 -12.59 -3.90 1.13
CA SER A 266 -13.80 -3.31 1.72
C SER A 266 -13.64 -1.81 2.01
N GLY A 267 -12.52 -1.20 1.62
CA GLY A 267 -12.22 0.20 1.91
C GLY A 267 -11.87 0.47 3.37
N ARG A 268 -11.71 -0.58 4.19
CA ARG A 268 -11.36 -0.47 5.61
C ARG A 268 -9.85 -0.52 5.81
N SER A 269 -9.37 0.15 6.84
CA SER A 269 -7.98 -0.01 7.27
C SER A 269 -7.68 -1.48 7.58
N VAL A 270 -6.47 -1.93 7.29
CA VAL A 270 -5.98 -3.25 7.72
C VAL A 270 -5.64 -3.30 9.22
N GLY A 271 -5.89 -2.21 9.96
CA GLY A 271 -5.66 -2.04 11.40
C GLY A 271 -4.19 -1.80 11.79
N GLY A 272 -3.25 -2.25 10.95
CA GLY A 272 -1.84 -1.94 11.07
C GLY A 272 -1.50 -0.50 10.69
N PHE A 273 -0.40 0.01 11.26
CA PHE A 273 0.09 1.36 11.02
C PHE A 273 1.58 1.32 10.67
N ASN A 274 2.00 2.15 9.72
CA ASN A 274 3.39 2.29 9.33
C ASN A 274 3.99 3.55 9.97
N PHE A 275 5.19 3.41 10.53
CA PHE A 275 6.12 4.49 10.87
C PHE A 275 7.50 3.94 10.53
N SER A 276 7.90 4.06 9.27
CA SER A 276 9.15 3.50 8.75
C SER A 276 10.16 4.62 8.61
N MET A 277 11.05 4.74 9.59
CA MET A 277 12.10 5.76 9.59
C MET A 277 13.39 5.18 9.00
N TRP A 278 13.77 5.67 7.83
CA TRP A 278 14.86 5.13 7.03
C TRP A 278 16.24 5.56 7.53
N ALA A 279 17.15 4.59 7.60
CA ALA A 279 18.57 4.76 7.89
C ALA A 279 19.44 4.66 6.63
N ALA A 280 19.13 3.71 5.74
CA ALA A 280 19.89 3.50 4.50
C ALA A 280 19.03 2.90 3.38
N ARG A 281 19.45 3.11 2.13
CA ARG A 281 18.90 2.43 0.94
C ARG A 281 19.25 0.93 0.93
N ARG A 282 18.61 0.15 0.05
CA ARG A 282 18.92 -1.27 -0.15
C ARG A 282 20.42 -1.47 -0.43
N GLY A 283 21.06 -2.37 0.32
CA GLY A 283 22.49 -2.65 0.21
C GLY A 283 23.41 -1.53 0.74
N GLY A 284 22.85 -0.48 1.37
CA GLY A 284 23.63 0.57 1.99
C GLY A 284 24.25 0.16 3.33
N GLU A 285 25.32 0.85 3.71
CA GLU A 285 26.01 0.67 4.99
C GLU A 285 25.24 1.32 6.15
N ALA A 286 25.53 0.86 7.36
CA ALA A 286 25.01 1.48 8.57
C ALA A 286 25.68 2.86 8.77
N PRO A 287 24.91 3.94 8.95
CA PRO A 287 25.51 5.22 9.29
C PRO A 287 26.21 5.16 10.67
N PRO A 288 27.07 6.15 10.99
CA PRO A 288 27.62 6.32 12.33
C PRO A 288 26.51 6.25 13.39
N LEU A 289 26.81 5.72 14.58
CA LEU A 289 25.79 5.45 15.60
C LEU A 289 24.96 6.68 15.95
N LYS A 290 25.61 7.83 16.17
CA LYS A 290 24.93 9.13 16.41
C LYS A 290 24.01 9.59 15.27
N GLN A 291 24.17 9.06 14.06
CA GLN A 291 23.35 9.39 12.90
C GLN A 291 22.24 8.36 12.66
N MET A 292 22.24 7.26 13.42
CA MET A 292 21.21 6.23 13.30
C MET A 292 19.85 6.80 13.73
N PRO A 293 18.81 6.63 12.89
CA PRO A 293 17.47 6.86 13.37
C PRO A 293 17.12 5.84 14.46
N HIS A 294 16.43 6.28 15.49
CA HIS A 294 16.06 5.44 16.62
C HIS A 294 14.68 5.86 17.18
N LEU A 295 14.05 4.95 17.92
CA LEU A 295 12.70 5.14 18.46
C LEU A 295 12.80 5.49 19.94
N LEU A 296 12.02 6.50 20.36
CA LEU A 296 11.99 7.02 21.73
C LEU A 296 10.74 6.57 22.49
N ALA A 297 9.62 6.40 21.82
CA ALA A 297 8.37 6.01 22.49
C ALA A 297 7.45 5.19 21.60
N ALA A 298 6.54 4.46 22.24
CA ALA A 298 5.47 3.72 21.60
C ALA A 298 4.20 3.84 22.45
N GLY A 299 3.02 3.98 21.83
CA GLY A 299 1.75 4.08 22.57
C GLY A 299 1.13 2.73 22.94
N SER A 300 1.94 1.70 23.15
CA SER A 300 1.49 0.43 23.69
C SER A 300 2.62 -0.30 24.43
N PRO A 301 2.34 -0.91 25.60
CA PRO A 301 3.31 -1.74 26.31
C PRO A 301 3.71 -3.00 25.55
N SER A 302 2.89 -3.47 24.60
CA SER A 302 3.23 -4.64 23.77
C SER A 302 4.07 -4.28 22.55
N ALA A 303 4.24 -2.98 22.25
CA ALA A 303 5.01 -2.56 21.10
C ALA A 303 6.51 -2.88 21.27
N GLU A 304 7.14 -3.29 20.17
CA GLU A 304 8.56 -3.60 20.08
C GLU A 304 9.28 -2.50 19.30
N PHE A 305 10.37 -1.98 19.85
CA PHE A 305 11.31 -1.13 19.12
C PHE A 305 12.11 -1.99 18.13
N SER A 306 11.77 -1.90 16.85
CA SER A 306 12.23 -2.84 15.82
C SER A 306 12.69 -2.12 14.54
N GLY A 307 12.76 -2.85 13.42
CA GLY A 307 13.21 -2.34 12.13
C GLY A 307 12.71 -3.13 10.92
N PHE A 308 13.28 -2.78 9.76
CA PHE A 308 13.01 -3.38 8.45
C PHE A 308 14.28 -3.43 7.59
N GLY A 309 14.32 -4.28 6.54
CA GLY A 309 15.57 -4.53 5.79
C GLY A 309 15.47 -4.95 4.31
N HIS A 310 14.30 -4.85 3.65
CA HIS A 310 14.10 -5.40 2.29
C HIS A 310 14.43 -4.40 1.15
N GLU A 311 13.78 -3.24 1.11
CA GLU A 311 13.97 -2.17 0.10
C GLU A 311 14.93 -1.05 0.55
N GLY A 312 15.54 -1.29 1.70
CA GLY A 312 16.24 -0.33 2.52
C GLY A 312 16.12 -0.78 3.96
N SER A 313 16.74 -0.03 4.85
CA SER A 313 16.80 -0.40 6.26
C SER A 313 16.58 0.79 7.16
N GLY A 314 16.02 0.53 8.33
CA GLY A 314 15.65 1.55 9.28
C GLY A 314 14.91 0.99 10.47
N VAL A 315 14.29 1.87 11.24
CA VAL A 315 13.56 1.54 12.47
C VAL A 315 12.06 1.68 12.28
N LYS A 316 11.29 0.84 12.98
CA LYS A 316 9.83 0.90 13.06
C LYS A 316 9.32 0.13 14.28
N LEU A 317 8.08 0.38 14.69
CA LEU A 317 7.42 -0.43 15.71
C LEU A 317 6.87 -1.76 15.14
N ARG A 318 6.78 -2.77 16.00
CA ARG A 318 6.11 -4.06 15.80
C ARG A 318 5.35 -4.47 17.07
N GLY A 319 4.72 -5.64 17.07
CA GLY A 319 4.18 -6.26 18.29
C GLY A 319 2.79 -5.77 18.74
N TRP A 320 2.10 -4.93 17.95
CA TRP A 320 0.75 -4.49 18.28
C TRP A 320 -0.07 -4.04 17.06
N THR A 321 -1.40 -3.93 17.26
CA THR A 321 -2.38 -3.49 16.26
C THR A 321 -3.04 -2.19 16.75
N PRO A 322 -2.68 -1.02 16.19
CA PRO A 322 -3.17 0.28 16.67
C PRO A 322 -4.68 0.49 16.51
N MET A 323 -5.26 0.04 15.39
CA MET A 323 -6.68 0.25 15.06
C MET A 323 -7.38 -1.11 14.84
N PRO A 324 -7.63 -1.90 15.91
CA PRO A 324 -8.26 -3.21 15.78
C PRO A 324 -9.69 -3.14 15.22
N ASP A 325 -10.35 -1.99 15.35
CA ASP A 325 -11.68 -1.68 14.81
C ASP A 325 -11.69 -1.46 13.28
N ARG A 326 -10.52 -1.30 12.66
CA ARG A 326 -10.35 -1.20 11.20
C ARG A 326 -11.26 -0.13 10.59
N PRO A 327 -11.09 1.16 10.92
CA PRO A 327 -12.00 2.21 10.50
C PRO A 327 -11.97 2.42 8.98
N VAL A 328 -13.07 2.94 8.43
CA VAL A 328 -13.17 3.34 7.00
C VAL A 328 -12.40 4.63 6.75
N VAL A 329 -12.40 5.54 7.72
CA VAL A 329 -11.64 6.80 7.69
C VAL A 329 -10.55 6.70 8.74
N CYS A 330 -9.30 6.68 8.33
CA CYS A 330 -8.14 6.72 9.23
C CYS A 330 -7.73 8.17 9.44
N VAL A 331 -7.75 8.65 10.67
CA VAL A 331 -7.30 10.01 11.02
C VAL A 331 -5.97 9.93 11.75
N GLN A 332 -4.98 10.69 11.26
CA GLN A 332 -3.59 10.59 11.70
C GLN A 332 -2.95 11.96 11.80
N ALA A 333 -2.12 12.15 12.83
CA ALA A 333 -1.37 13.38 13.07
C ALA A 333 0.12 13.10 13.09
N LEU A 334 0.91 14.05 12.60
CA LEU A 334 2.34 14.04 12.73
C LEU A 334 2.81 15.42 13.14
N ARG A 335 3.68 15.48 14.15
CA ARG A 335 4.42 16.69 14.51
C ARG A 335 5.92 16.43 14.54
N VAL A 336 6.70 17.49 14.34
CA VAL A 336 8.17 17.45 14.44
C VAL A 336 8.69 18.53 15.38
N GLU A 337 9.68 18.18 16.18
CA GLU A 337 10.48 19.10 16.99
C GLU A 337 11.93 19.06 16.51
N ASN A 338 12.61 20.21 16.64
CA ASN A 338 14.02 20.35 16.29
C ASN A 338 14.84 20.28 17.58
N ASP A 339 15.57 19.19 17.77
CA ASP A 339 16.26 18.85 19.01
C ASP A 339 17.78 18.83 18.75
N GLY A 340 18.38 20.02 18.68
CA GLY A 340 19.79 20.18 18.32
C GLY A 340 20.09 19.60 16.93
N ASP A 341 20.92 18.55 16.89
CA ASP A 341 21.29 17.88 15.65
C ASP A 341 20.19 16.95 15.09
N TYR A 342 19.12 16.72 15.85
CA TYR A 342 18.06 15.79 15.48
C TYR A 342 16.74 16.49 15.15
N GLN A 343 15.90 15.75 14.43
CA GLN A 343 14.48 16.03 14.24
C GLN A 343 13.69 14.90 14.90
N THR A 344 12.84 15.23 15.86
CA THR A 344 12.04 14.25 16.60
C THR A 344 10.60 14.30 16.13
N TYR A 345 10.13 13.19 15.61
CA TYR A 345 8.81 13.04 15.01
C TYR A 345 7.89 12.27 15.94
N TYR A 346 6.69 12.80 16.14
CA TYR A 346 5.66 12.21 16.99
C TYR A 346 4.45 11.90 16.13
N GLY A 347 4.14 10.62 15.97
CA GLY A 347 2.98 10.15 15.23
C GLY A 347 1.84 9.76 16.17
N TYR A 348 0.65 10.28 15.90
CA TYR A 348 -0.59 9.92 16.59
C TYR A 348 -1.65 9.43 15.61
N PHE A 349 -2.59 8.62 16.09
CA PHE A 349 -3.79 8.24 15.37
C PHE A 349 -5.02 8.51 16.24
N TRP A 350 -6.15 8.80 15.59
CA TRP A 350 -7.42 8.97 16.29
C TRP A 350 -8.00 7.59 16.58
N ASP A 351 -8.18 7.28 17.85
CA ASP A 351 -8.80 6.04 18.30
C ASP A 351 -10.32 6.19 18.26
N HIS A 352 -10.94 5.70 17.19
CA HIS A 352 -12.38 5.86 16.96
C HIS A 352 -13.26 5.35 18.11
N PRO A 353 -12.96 4.21 18.77
CA PRO A 353 -13.76 3.73 19.89
C PRO A 353 -13.74 4.67 21.11
N THR A 354 -12.60 5.29 21.43
CA THR A 354 -12.48 6.17 22.61
C THR A 354 -12.60 7.65 22.30
N LYS A 355 -12.60 8.02 21.00
CA LYS A 355 -12.59 9.40 20.51
C LYS A 355 -11.45 10.23 21.11
N GLN A 356 -10.25 9.67 21.09
CA GLN A 356 -9.05 10.32 21.61
C GLN A 356 -7.86 10.08 20.69
N TRP A 357 -6.91 11.01 20.69
CA TRP A 357 -5.62 10.78 20.08
C TRP A 357 -4.80 9.83 20.93
N LYS A 358 -4.29 8.77 20.30
CA LYS A 358 -3.30 7.86 20.88
C LYS A 358 -1.97 8.01 20.18
N LEU A 359 -0.90 8.00 20.97
CA LEU A 359 0.45 7.95 20.42
C LEU A 359 0.61 6.64 19.63
N TYR A 360 1.19 6.72 18.45
CA TYR A 360 1.70 5.53 17.77
C TYR A 360 3.18 5.34 18.12
N ALA A 361 4.00 6.31 17.72
CA ALA A 361 5.45 6.24 17.85
C ALA A 361 6.06 7.63 18.02
N VAL A 362 7.19 7.69 18.74
CA VAL A 362 8.14 8.80 18.65
C VAL A 362 9.45 8.27 18.10
N GLY A 363 9.96 8.91 17.07
CA GLY A 363 11.23 8.55 16.44
C GLY A 363 12.09 9.76 16.17
N ARG A 364 13.40 9.60 16.31
CA ARG A 364 14.39 10.65 16.17
C ARG A 364 15.31 10.36 14.99
N LYS A 365 15.49 11.33 14.10
CA LYS A 365 16.33 11.24 12.89
C LYS A 365 17.38 12.34 12.90
N TRP A 366 18.60 12.00 12.50
CA TRP A 366 19.68 12.98 12.37
C TRP A 366 19.36 14.02 11.28
N GLY A 367 19.28 15.28 11.68
CA GLY A 367 19.01 16.44 10.83
C GLY A 367 20.25 17.27 10.52
N SER A 368 21.41 16.93 11.10
CA SER A 368 22.67 17.70 10.97
C SER A 368 22.49 19.17 11.38
N GLY A 369 21.70 19.43 12.42
CA GLY A 369 21.38 20.78 12.90
C GLY A 369 20.48 21.59 11.98
N LYS A 370 19.93 21.01 10.90
CA LYS A 370 19.03 21.71 9.98
C LYS A 370 17.59 21.62 10.49
N PRO A 371 16.99 22.73 10.96
CA PRO A 371 15.64 22.71 11.49
C PRO A 371 14.62 22.51 10.38
N ILE A 372 13.57 21.73 10.66
CA ILE A 372 12.35 21.71 9.85
C ILE A 372 11.46 22.85 10.31
N ARG A 373 11.16 23.76 9.37
CA ARG A 373 10.19 24.85 9.57
C ARG A 373 8.80 24.48 9.02
N HIS A 374 8.76 23.60 8.02
CA HIS A 374 7.52 23.14 7.41
C HIS A 374 7.57 21.64 7.17
N LEU A 375 6.73 20.92 7.90
CA LEU A 375 6.53 19.48 7.80
C LEU A 375 5.49 19.21 6.71
N GLN A 376 5.95 19.17 5.46
CA GLN A 376 5.06 18.98 4.32
C GLN A 376 4.61 17.51 4.19
N PRO A 377 3.30 17.20 4.24
CA PRO A 377 2.79 15.86 3.98
C PRO A 377 2.80 15.57 2.49
N GLY A 378 3.51 14.51 2.12
CA GLY A 378 3.40 13.90 0.82
C GLY A 378 2.29 12.85 0.78
N SER A 379 2.27 12.06 -0.28
CA SER A 379 1.17 11.13 -0.52
C SER A 379 1.56 10.12 -1.57
N PHE A 380 1.16 8.87 -1.38
CA PHE A 380 1.08 7.93 -2.49
C PHE A 380 -0.02 6.89 -2.32
N CYS A 381 -0.31 6.18 -3.42
CA CYS A 381 -1.13 4.98 -3.45
C CYS A 381 -0.46 3.95 -4.37
N GLU A 382 -0.18 2.76 -3.83
CA GLU A 382 0.51 1.67 -4.52
C GLU A 382 -0.19 0.32 -4.31
N VAL A 383 0.00 -0.59 -5.26
CA VAL A 383 -0.28 -2.02 -5.12
C VAL A 383 1.05 -2.79 -5.01
N PRO A 384 1.39 -3.35 -3.84
CA PRO A 384 2.64 -4.09 -3.65
C PRO A 384 2.54 -5.53 -4.17
N GLY A 385 3.69 -6.15 -4.45
CA GLY A 385 3.80 -7.57 -4.82
C GLY A 385 4.16 -7.78 -6.30
N PRO A 386 4.70 -8.97 -6.68
CA PRO A 386 5.26 -9.24 -8.01
C PRO A 386 4.20 -9.64 -9.04
N PRO A 387 4.56 -9.62 -10.35
CA PRO A 387 3.61 -9.91 -11.40
C PRO A 387 3.09 -11.36 -11.38
N ASN A 388 3.87 -12.35 -11.00
CA ASN A 388 3.43 -13.75 -11.05
C ASN A 388 2.25 -14.09 -10.10
N VAL A 389 1.93 -13.23 -9.10
CA VAL A 389 0.89 -13.52 -8.09
C VAL A 389 -0.35 -12.64 -8.18
N GLN A 390 -0.29 -11.54 -8.93
CA GLN A 390 -1.43 -10.64 -9.14
C GLN A 390 -1.28 -9.85 -10.44
N ARG A 391 -2.40 -9.62 -11.11
CA ARG A 391 -2.55 -8.73 -12.27
C ARG A 391 -3.81 -7.88 -12.08
N THR A 392 -3.69 -6.72 -11.46
CA THR A 392 -4.85 -5.88 -11.11
C THR A 392 -4.73 -4.46 -11.66
N GLY A 393 -3.96 -4.28 -12.73
CA GLY A 393 -3.80 -2.99 -13.42
C GLY A 393 -5.09 -2.43 -13.99
N ASP A 394 -6.00 -3.31 -14.40
CA ASP A 394 -7.35 -3.06 -14.85
C ASP A 394 -8.28 -2.46 -13.79
N VAL A 395 -7.97 -2.67 -12.52
CA VAL A 395 -8.80 -2.18 -11.42
C VAL A 395 -8.24 -0.86 -10.89
N PRO A 396 -9.02 0.24 -10.86
CA PRO A 396 -8.56 1.49 -10.28
C PRO A 396 -8.29 1.37 -8.77
N ARG A 397 -7.40 2.21 -8.26
CA ARG A 397 -7.19 2.49 -6.83
C ARG A 397 -7.37 3.97 -6.62
N GLU A 398 -8.19 4.31 -5.65
CA GLU A 398 -8.59 5.67 -5.30
C GLU A 398 -8.45 5.87 -3.80
N VAL A 399 -7.73 6.94 -3.44
CA VAL A 399 -7.55 7.38 -2.06
C VAL A 399 -8.00 8.82 -1.96
N ARG A 400 -8.81 9.12 -0.95
CA ARG A 400 -9.32 10.45 -0.67
C ARG A 400 -8.77 10.98 0.64
N ARG A 401 -8.42 12.27 0.67
CA ARG A 401 -7.86 12.91 1.84
C ARG A 401 -8.41 14.31 2.09
N LEU A 402 -8.50 14.64 3.38
CA LEU A 402 -8.66 15.98 3.93
C LEU A 402 -7.53 16.22 4.92
N GLY A 403 -7.04 17.46 5.00
CA GLY A 403 -5.88 17.78 5.80
C GLY A 403 -5.93 19.17 6.40
N TRP A 404 -5.24 19.34 7.52
CA TRP A 404 -5.10 20.59 8.25
C TRP A 404 -3.67 20.77 8.73
N PHE A 405 -3.17 21.99 8.62
CA PHE A 405 -1.95 22.42 9.29
C PHE A 405 -2.30 23.16 10.56
N ARG A 406 -1.45 23.03 11.58
CA ARG A 406 -1.54 23.89 12.76
C ARG A 406 -0.62 25.08 12.57
N ASP A 407 -1.18 26.28 12.60
CA ASP A 407 -0.40 27.50 12.61
C ASP A 407 0.34 27.62 13.94
N GLU A 408 1.65 27.82 13.90
CA GLU A 408 2.46 27.89 15.12
C GLU A 408 2.25 29.21 15.88
N SER A 409 1.93 30.29 15.17
CA SER A 409 1.80 31.62 15.77
C SER A 409 0.49 31.81 16.53
N SER A 410 -0.62 31.36 15.96
CA SER A 410 -1.98 31.48 16.53
C SER A 410 -2.47 30.21 17.19
N GLY A 411 -1.81 29.07 16.95
CA GLY A 411 -2.23 27.75 17.43
C GLY A 411 -3.47 27.18 16.72
N ARG A 412 -4.04 27.90 15.73
CA ARG A 412 -5.26 27.54 15.01
C ARG A 412 -5.01 26.51 13.91
N TRP A 413 -6.05 25.74 13.60
CA TRP A 413 -6.05 24.80 12.47
C TRP A 413 -6.52 25.49 11.20
N GLU A 414 -5.73 25.40 10.11
CA GLU A 414 -6.15 25.84 8.78
C GLU A 414 -6.17 24.64 7.82
N PRO A 415 -7.17 24.57 6.93
CA PRO A 415 -7.26 23.50 5.96
C PRO A 415 -6.13 23.57 4.93
N MET A 416 -5.73 22.39 4.45
CA MET A 416 -5.00 22.23 3.22
C MET A 416 -5.97 22.42 2.06
N ASP A 417 -5.62 23.28 1.11
CA ASP A 417 -6.47 23.67 -0.02
C ASP A 417 -5.75 23.54 -1.38
N ARG A 418 -4.46 23.19 -1.39
CA ARG A 418 -3.69 22.99 -2.62
C ARG A 418 -3.20 21.55 -2.76
N PHE A 419 -3.48 20.97 -3.92
CA PHE A 419 -2.91 19.68 -4.31
C PHE A 419 -1.59 19.89 -5.06
N LEU A 420 -0.47 19.45 -4.47
CA LEU A 420 0.84 19.43 -5.12
C LEU A 420 1.01 18.15 -5.93
N CYS A 421 0.63 18.18 -7.19
CA CYS A 421 0.76 17.05 -8.11
C CYS A 421 1.49 17.44 -9.40
N ARG A 422 2.05 16.44 -10.09
CA ARG A 422 2.73 16.62 -11.37
C ARG A 422 2.37 15.46 -12.30
N GLY A 423 2.09 15.78 -13.55
CA GLY A 423 1.88 14.82 -14.62
C GLY A 423 2.35 15.40 -15.96
N LYS A 424 2.62 14.53 -16.92
CA LYS A 424 2.95 14.92 -18.30
C LYS A 424 2.19 14.02 -19.26
N GLY A 425 1.48 14.62 -20.22
CA GLY A 425 0.73 13.91 -21.23
C GLY A 425 -0.48 13.16 -20.68
N VAL A 426 -0.81 12.05 -21.35
CA VAL A 426 -1.95 11.17 -21.04
C VAL A 426 -1.49 10.05 -20.11
N LEU A 427 -2.15 9.91 -18.96
CA LEU A 427 -1.72 9.08 -17.84
C LEU A 427 -2.84 8.18 -17.33
N ASN A 428 -2.48 6.99 -16.86
CA ASN A 428 -3.35 6.12 -16.05
C ASN A 428 -3.31 6.50 -14.55
N LYS A 429 -3.23 7.81 -14.31
CA LYS A 429 -3.19 8.44 -12.98
C LYS A 429 -3.96 9.76 -13.07
N SER A 430 -4.70 10.10 -12.03
CA SER A 430 -5.44 11.36 -11.97
C SER A 430 -5.46 11.94 -10.57
N TRP A 431 -5.54 13.27 -10.52
CA TRP A 431 -5.67 14.07 -9.31
C TRP A 431 -6.85 15.02 -9.54
N PHE A 432 -7.78 15.07 -8.61
CA PHE A 432 -8.94 15.95 -8.70
C PHE A 432 -9.53 16.22 -7.31
N LEU A 433 -10.50 17.12 -7.23
CA LEU A 433 -11.31 17.34 -6.05
C LEU A 433 -12.64 16.62 -6.20
N SER A 434 -13.09 15.95 -5.16
CA SER A 434 -14.46 15.45 -5.10
C SER A 434 -15.46 16.61 -4.93
N GLY A 435 -16.76 16.34 -5.13
CA GLY A 435 -17.81 17.32 -4.88
C GLY A 435 -17.82 17.88 -3.45
N ASP A 436 -17.36 17.09 -2.47
CA ASP A 436 -17.26 17.48 -1.05
C ASP A 436 -15.91 18.15 -0.71
N GLY A 437 -15.08 18.46 -1.71
CA GLY A 437 -13.80 19.13 -1.52
C GLY A 437 -12.63 18.25 -1.08
N GLU A 438 -12.80 16.92 -0.98
CA GLU A 438 -11.68 16.01 -0.69
C GLU A 438 -10.69 15.96 -1.85
N PHE A 439 -9.40 15.86 -1.52
CA PHE A 439 -8.36 15.57 -2.51
C PHE A 439 -8.39 14.11 -2.91
N VAL A 440 -8.58 13.83 -4.20
CA VAL A 440 -8.66 12.48 -4.74
C VAL A 440 -7.43 12.17 -5.59
N MET A 441 -6.76 11.06 -5.29
CA MET A 441 -5.75 10.46 -6.17
C MET A 441 -6.25 9.12 -6.67
N ARG A 442 -6.09 8.89 -7.97
CA ARG A 442 -6.43 7.62 -8.60
C ARG A 442 -5.28 7.09 -9.46
N THR A 443 -5.11 5.78 -9.48
CA THR A 443 -4.19 5.05 -10.38
C THR A 443 -4.81 3.73 -10.82
N GLY A 444 -4.43 3.19 -11.98
CA GLY A 444 -5.01 1.95 -12.50
C GLY A 444 -6.28 2.21 -13.30
N GLY A 445 -6.90 1.12 -13.78
CA GLY A 445 -8.00 1.19 -14.73
C GLY A 445 -7.52 1.03 -16.16
N MET A 446 -8.46 0.83 -17.09
CA MET A 446 -8.17 0.75 -18.53
C MET A 446 -8.11 2.11 -19.22
N ARG A 447 -8.62 3.15 -18.55
CA ARG A 447 -8.72 4.51 -19.10
C ARG A 447 -7.54 5.38 -18.69
N TYR A 448 -7.14 6.26 -19.60
CA TYR A 448 -6.06 7.21 -19.44
C TYR A 448 -6.58 8.62 -19.66
N TYR A 449 -6.06 9.59 -18.93
CA TYR A 449 -6.56 10.96 -18.91
C TYR A 449 -5.43 11.96 -19.09
N ALA A 450 -5.71 13.07 -19.77
CA ALA A 450 -4.80 14.20 -19.79
C ALA A 450 -4.62 14.77 -18.37
N PHE A 451 -3.38 15.10 -18.02
CA PHE A 451 -3.11 15.73 -16.72
C PHE A 451 -3.60 17.18 -16.71
N ASN A 452 -4.46 17.49 -15.74
CA ASN A 452 -4.83 18.85 -15.36
C ASN A 452 -4.56 19.06 -13.86
N SER A 453 -3.98 20.20 -13.51
CA SER A 453 -3.79 20.56 -12.10
C SER A 453 -5.15 20.83 -11.46
N PRO A 454 -5.46 20.23 -10.30
CA PRO A 454 -6.67 20.56 -9.55
C PRO A 454 -6.70 22.03 -9.14
N PRO A 455 -7.87 22.67 -9.10
CA PRO A 455 -8.02 24.01 -8.56
C PRO A 455 -7.75 24.04 -7.04
N VAL A 456 -7.65 25.24 -6.47
CA VAL A 456 -7.62 25.42 -5.02
C VAL A 456 -8.98 24.99 -4.44
N ALA A 457 -8.96 24.12 -3.43
CA ALA A 457 -10.16 23.63 -2.78
C ALA A 457 -10.82 24.73 -1.94
N GLN A 458 -12.10 24.96 -2.13
CA GLN A 458 -12.88 25.81 -1.25
C GLN A 458 -13.31 24.99 -0.04
N THR A 459 -12.69 25.25 1.12
CA THR A 459 -12.98 24.51 2.36
C THR A 459 -13.81 25.40 3.29
N THR A 460 -15.11 25.13 3.34
CA THR A 460 -16.06 25.81 4.25
C THR A 460 -16.54 24.90 5.38
N MET A 461 -15.96 23.70 5.51
CA MET A 461 -16.38 22.73 6.51
C MET A 461 -15.98 23.16 7.93
N PRO A 462 -16.85 22.92 8.94
CA PRO A 462 -16.49 23.13 10.33
C PRO A 462 -15.31 22.23 10.72
N LEU A 463 -14.54 22.66 11.73
CA LEU A 463 -13.47 21.83 12.26
C LEU A 463 -14.04 20.52 12.84
N PRO A 464 -13.50 19.36 12.45
CA PRO A 464 -13.92 18.06 12.97
C PRO A 464 -13.54 17.87 14.45
N GLU A 465 -14.23 16.96 15.15
CA GLU A 465 -14.08 16.74 16.60
C GLU A 465 -12.63 16.46 17.05
N TYR A 466 -11.85 15.77 16.21
CA TYR A 466 -10.44 15.45 16.47
C TYR A 466 -9.49 16.66 16.38
N LEU A 467 -10.00 17.83 15.99
CA LEU A 467 -9.28 19.12 15.99
C LEU A 467 -9.83 20.10 17.03
N SER A 468 -10.76 19.67 17.90
CA SER A 468 -11.19 20.47 19.06
C SER A 468 -9.99 20.88 19.94
N PRO A 469 -10.11 21.95 20.74
CA PRO A 469 -9.06 22.33 21.69
C PRO A 469 -8.62 21.15 22.58
N GLU A 470 -9.58 20.42 23.14
CA GLU A 470 -9.35 19.29 24.05
C GLU A 470 -8.64 18.13 23.33
N ALA A 471 -9.02 17.83 22.09
CA ALA A 471 -8.33 16.83 21.28
C ALA A 471 -6.92 17.31 20.90
N THR A 472 -6.75 18.58 20.58
CA THR A 472 -5.46 19.15 20.15
C THR A 472 -4.40 19.06 21.24
N GLU A 473 -4.76 19.22 22.51
CA GLU A 473 -3.85 19.03 23.65
C GLU A 473 -3.32 17.59 23.76
N GLN A 474 -4.11 16.60 23.32
CA GLN A 474 -3.71 15.19 23.37
C GLN A 474 -2.53 14.88 22.44
N LEU A 475 -2.32 15.68 21.38
CA LEU A 475 -1.19 15.55 20.45
C LEU A 475 0.19 15.91 21.07
N GLN A 476 0.21 16.24 22.36
CA GLN A 476 1.43 16.43 23.16
C GLN A 476 1.65 15.34 24.20
N ARG A 477 0.70 14.41 24.39
CA ARG A 477 0.76 13.41 25.45
C ARG A 477 1.70 12.26 25.10
N LEU A 478 2.65 12.00 26.00
CA LEU A 478 3.52 10.81 25.98
C LEU A 478 3.07 9.80 27.06
N PRO A 479 3.48 8.52 26.96
CA PRO A 479 3.09 7.49 27.93
C PRO A 479 3.50 7.84 29.37
N ALA A 480 4.67 8.47 29.52
CA ALA A 480 5.20 8.95 30.79
C ALA A 480 5.81 10.34 30.61
N GLU A 481 6.22 10.98 31.71
CA GLU A 481 6.93 12.26 31.71
C GLU A 481 8.02 12.23 32.79
N PHE A 482 9.28 12.39 32.36
CA PHE A 482 10.44 12.51 33.23
C PHE A 482 10.57 13.93 33.79
N GLY A 483 11.05 14.01 35.03
CA GLY A 483 11.66 15.21 35.61
C GLY A 483 13.18 15.12 35.51
N GLU A 484 13.87 15.45 36.59
CA GLU A 484 15.32 15.32 36.72
C GLU A 484 15.76 13.86 36.85
N VAL A 485 16.93 13.54 36.27
CA VAL A 485 17.56 12.23 36.31
C VAL A 485 19.05 12.43 36.57
N ASP A 486 19.49 12.07 37.77
CA ASP A 486 20.84 12.35 38.25
C ASP A 486 21.51 11.12 38.86
N ALA A 487 22.83 11.04 38.66
CA ALA A 487 23.68 10.14 39.41
C ALA A 487 24.12 10.82 40.72
N VAL A 488 23.82 10.19 41.84
CA VAL A 488 24.15 10.62 43.19
C VAL A 488 24.98 9.53 43.87
N GLU A 489 25.78 9.90 44.88
CA GLU A 489 26.52 8.94 45.71
C GLU A 489 27.33 7.93 44.87
N VAL A 490 28.13 8.44 43.93
CA VAL A 490 28.93 7.63 43.02
C VAL A 490 30.22 7.16 43.69
N THR A 491 30.43 5.84 43.76
CA THR A 491 31.65 5.21 44.27
C THR A 491 32.47 4.59 43.13
N ASP A 492 33.45 3.75 43.45
CA ASP A 492 34.29 3.06 42.47
C ASP A 492 33.56 1.89 41.79
N THR A 493 32.55 1.33 42.48
CA THR A 493 31.84 0.11 42.07
C THR A 493 30.32 0.25 42.09
N THR A 494 29.79 1.36 42.60
CA THR A 494 28.35 1.61 42.70
C THR A 494 27.96 3.03 42.27
N VAL A 495 26.74 3.18 41.76
CA VAL A 495 26.10 4.46 41.44
C VAL A 495 24.66 4.41 41.93
N ASN A 496 24.23 5.42 42.70
CA ASN A 496 22.80 5.63 42.97
C ASN A 496 22.24 6.59 41.93
N LEU A 497 21.08 6.26 41.36
CA LEU A 497 20.36 7.09 40.40
C LEU A 497 19.09 7.60 41.05
N ASP A 498 18.93 8.92 41.07
CA ASP A 498 17.70 9.59 41.45
C ASP A 498 16.91 9.90 40.17
N ILE A 499 15.78 9.23 39.98
CA ILE A 499 14.89 9.34 38.81
C ILE A 499 13.58 9.97 39.24
N VAL A 500 13.35 11.21 38.83
CA VAL A 500 12.09 11.92 39.09
C VAL A 500 11.12 11.66 37.94
N MET A 501 9.92 11.20 38.27
CA MET A 501 8.81 11.09 37.33
C MET A 501 7.79 12.18 37.64
N LYS A 502 7.51 13.05 36.65
CA LYS A 502 6.36 13.96 36.73
C LYS A 502 5.05 13.20 36.53
N ARG A 503 5.10 12.18 35.67
CA ARG A 503 4.03 11.20 35.47
C ARG A 503 4.63 9.86 35.04
N ALA A 504 4.59 8.86 35.90
CA ALA A 504 5.05 7.51 35.61
C ALA A 504 4.04 6.74 34.73
N GLY A 505 2.75 7.05 34.86
CA GLY A 505 1.66 6.32 34.21
C GLY A 505 1.21 5.10 35.02
N THR A 506 0.26 4.35 34.48
CA THR A 506 -0.40 3.25 35.21
C THR A 506 0.47 1.99 35.17
N SER A 507 0.64 1.31 36.31
CA SER A 507 1.45 0.08 36.41
C SER A 507 2.89 0.25 35.91
N ALA A 508 3.47 1.44 36.16
CA ALA A 508 4.75 1.82 35.61
C ALA A 508 5.91 0.97 36.18
N ARG A 509 6.77 0.51 35.28
CA ARG A 509 8.04 -0.17 35.54
C ARG A 509 9.11 0.43 34.65
N ALA A 510 10.38 0.15 34.92
CA ALA A 510 11.46 0.66 34.10
C ALA A 510 12.61 -0.31 33.93
N ASP A 511 13.33 -0.17 32.83
CA ASP A 511 14.61 -0.83 32.59
C ASP A 511 15.69 0.24 32.41
N ILE A 512 16.76 0.16 33.21
CA ILE A 512 17.94 1.00 33.05
C ILE A 512 18.95 0.23 32.22
N TYR A 513 19.21 0.73 31.02
CA TYR A 513 20.24 0.22 30.13
C TYR A 513 21.51 1.05 30.28
N TYR A 514 22.66 0.41 30.44
CA TYR A 514 23.92 1.10 30.73
C TYR A 514 25.14 0.39 30.17
N GLY A 515 26.23 1.14 30.00
CA GLY A 515 27.48 0.64 29.40
C GLY A 515 28.58 1.71 29.34
N GLU A 516 29.77 1.31 28.88
CA GLU A 516 30.93 2.21 28.72
C GLU A 516 30.84 3.09 27.45
N LYS A 517 29.79 2.90 26.64
CA LYS A 517 29.52 3.64 25.40
C LYS A 517 28.05 4.03 25.30
N ASP A 518 27.78 5.21 24.74
CA ASP A 518 26.42 5.63 24.39
C ASP A 518 25.89 4.79 23.23
N CYS A 519 24.78 4.08 23.47
CA CYS A 519 24.12 3.23 22.49
C CYS A 519 22.75 3.76 22.05
N LEU A 520 22.43 5.03 22.33
CA LEU A 520 21.12 5.64 22.07
C LEU A 520 19.99 4.77 22.66
N THR A 521 18.98 4.38 21.87
CA THR A 521 17.93 3.47 22.32
C THR A 521 18.06 2.04 21.80
N PHE A 522 19.27 1.63 21.38
CA PHE A 522 19.52 0.28 20.90
C PHE A 522 19.89 -0.66 22.04
N ALA A 523 19.00 -1.60 22.33
CA ALA A 523 19.26 -2.75 23.19
C ALA A 523 19.28 -4.02 22.33
N LYS A 524 20.03 -5.04 22.77
CA LYS A 524 20.08 -6.34 22.09
C LYS A 524 18.69 -6.97 22.04
N ARG A 525 18.34 -7.51 20.88
CA ARG A 525 17.06 -8.20 20.62
C ARG A 525 17.19 -9.16 19.45
N GLU A 526 16.14 -9.97 19.28
CA GLU A 526 16.00 -10.76 18.07
C GLU A 526 15.58 -9.90 16.86
N LEU A 527 16.20 -10.18 15.71
CA LEU A 527 15.89 -9.51 14.44
C LEU A 527 14.76 -10.24 13.69
N HIS A 528 13.78 -9.47 13.22
CA HIS A 528 12.61 -10.00 12.51
C HIS A 528 12.87 -10.17 11.03
N ALA A 529 12.58 -11.35 10.47
CA ALA A 529 12.45 -11.61 9.03
C ALA A 529 13.47 -10.83 8.16
N THR A 530 13.01 -9.80 7.43
CA THR A 530 13.82 -8.98 6.51
C THR A 530 15.00 -8.28 7.16
N GLU A 531 14.96 -8.03 8.48
CA GLU A 531 16.06 -7.40 9.21
C GLU A 531 17.30 -8.26 9.26
N ARG A 532 17.15 -9.60 9.28
CA ARG A 532 18.29 -10.53 9.36
C ARG A 532 19.24 -10.37 8.18
N GLY A 533 18.71 -10.01 7.01
CA GLY A 533 19.47 -9.72 5.80
C GLY A 533 20.13 -8.33 5.77
N SER A 534 19.70 -7.39 6.62
CA SER A 534 20.19 -6.01 6.62
C SER A 534 21.46 -5.82 7.44
N ALA A 535 22.51 -5.27 6.82
CA ALA A 535 23.72 -4.85 7.53
C ALA A 535 23.42 -3.75 8.57
N VAL A 536 22.46 -2.87 8.28
CA VAL A 536 22.04 -1.80 9.20
C VAL A 536 21.34 -2.37 10.42
N SER A 537 20.39 -3.29 10.25
CA SER A 537 19.71 -3.90 11.40
C SER A 537 20.64 -4.79 12.23
N ARG A 538 21.60 -5.49 11.59
CA ARG A 538 22.61 -6.26 12.32
C ARG A 538 23.58 -5.37 13.11
N SER A 539 23.93 -4.20 12.59
CA SER A 539 24.86 -3.30 13.29
C SER A 539 24.30 -2.77 14.60
N THR A 540 22.98 -2.66 14.76
CA THR A 540 22.35 -2.26 16.03
C THR A 540 22.35 -3.35 17.09
N GLN A 541 22.92 -4.53 16.79
CA GLN A 541 23.11 -5.64 17.73
C GLN A 541 24.58 -5.82 18.14
N ALA A 542 25.49 -5.01 17.58
CA ALA A 542 26.91 -5.08 17.90
C ALA A 542 27.20 -4.57 19.31
N GLU A 543 28.26 -5.08 19.95
CA GLU A 543 28.66 -4.75 21.33
C GLU A 543 28.95 -3.25 21.54
N ASP A 544 29.37 -2.55 20.50
CA ASP A 544 29.69 -1.12 20.53
C ASP A 544 28.55 -0.22 20.05
N ARG A 545 27.39 -0.79 19.73
CA ARG A 545 26.21 -0.10 19.19
C ARG A 545 24.90 -0.50 19.86
N SER A 546 24.97 -1.35 20.89
CA SER A 546 23.83 -1.76 21.71
C SER A 546 24.25 -1.84 23.16
N TRP A 547 23.33 -1.51 24.06
CA TRP A 547 23.57 -1.55 25.50
C TRP A 547 24.01 -2.95 25.95
N SER A 548 25.09 -3.01 26.72
CA SER A 548 25.70 -4.27 27.17
C SER A 548 25.15 -4.77 28.49
N LYS A 549 24.54 -3.90 29.31
CA LYS A 549 23.98 -4.22 30.61
C LYS A 549 22.58 -3.62 30.80
N GLN A 550 21.79 -4.25 31.67
CA GLN A 550 20.43 -3.84 32.03
C GLN A 550 20.17 -4.12 33.52
N VAL A 551 19.41 -3.25 34.18
CA VAL A 551 18.78 -3.48 35.49
C VAL A 551 17.28 -3.19 35.36
N SER A 552 16.43 -4.10 35.83
CA SER A 552 14.97 -3.94 35.80
C SER A 552 14.44 -3.44 37.14
N ILE A 553 13.47 -2.54 37.07
CA ILE A 553 12.79 -1.89 38.19
C ILE A 553 11.33 -2.31 38.14
N ALA A 554 10.89 -3.08 39.13
CA ALA A 554 9.56 -3.67 39.14
C ALA A 554 8.43 -2.64 39.26
N SER A 555 8.67 -1.52 39.94
CA SER A 555 7.69 -0.45 40.14
C SER A 555 8.36 0.91 40.12
N LEU A 556 7.77 1.82 39.36
CA LEU A 556 8.12 3.23 39.30
C LEU A 556 6.89 4.05 39.71
N LYS A 557 7.09 5.10 40.50
CA LYS A 557 6.00 5.98 40.95
C LYS A 557 6.26 7.42 40.54
N ASP A 558 5.22 8.24 40.59
CA ASP A 558 5.35 9.69 40.52
C ASP A 558 6.25 10.20 41.64
N GLY A 559 6.98 11.28 41.35
CA GLY A 559 8.00 11.83 42.22
C GLY A 559 9.34 11.09 42.12
N LYS A 560 10.10 11.10 43.23
CA LYS A 560 11.48 10.62 43.28
C LYS A 560 11.57 9.10 43.47
N ASN A 561 12.35 8.44 42.62
CA ASN A 561 12.69 7.02 42.69
C ASN A 561 14.21 6.88 42.79
N ARG A 562 14.73 6.14 43.77
CA ARG A 562 16.17 5.93 43.95
C ARG A 562 16.54 4.49 43.61
N ILE A 563 17.50 4.29 42.71
CA ILE A 563 17.91 2.98 42.19
C ILE A 563 19.42 2.83 42.27
N THR A 564 19.91 1.70 42.78
CA THR A 564 21.35 1.44 42.87
C THR A 564 21.81 0.52 41.75
N ILE A 565 22.88 0.91 41.05
CA ILE A 565 23.62 0.05 40.12
C ILE A 565 24.93 -0.34 40.79
N THR A 566 25.26 -1.63 40.78
CA THR A 566 26.45 -2.20 41.43
C THR A 566 27.34 -2.96 40.45
N GLY A 567 28.56 -3.32 40.87
CA GLY A 567 29.50 -4.10 40.05
C GLY A 567 30.07 -3.30 38.86
N LEU A 568 30.22 -2.00 39.06
CA LEU A 568 30.84 -1.09 38.09
C LEU A 568 32.36 -1.16 38.19
N LYS A 569 33.03 -0.82 37.08
CA LYS A 569 34.49 -0.71 37.06
C LYS A 569 34.90 0.66 37.62
N PRO A 570 35.96 0.74 38.44
CA PRO A 570 36.54 2.02 38.90
C PRO A 570 37.00 2.91 37.75
N GLY A 571 37.03 4.23 37.97
CA GLY A 571 37.59 5.21 37.04
C GLY A 571 36.94 5.24 35.64
N THR A 572 35.72 4.72 35.51
CA THR A 572 35.09 4.44 34.22
C THR A 572 33.89 5.36 34.01
N THR A 573 33.78 5.96 32.83
CA THR A 573 32.57 6.71 32.44
C THR A 573 31.51 5.72 31.98
N TRP A 574 30.38 5.72 32.69
CA TRP A 574 29.20 4.92 32.39
C TRP A 574 28.10 5.79 31.80
N PHE A 575 27.62 5.40 30.63
CA PHE A 575 26.43 5.97 29.99
C PHE A 575 25.21 5.15 30.34
N TYR A 576 24.04 5.79 30.42
CA TYR A 576 22.78 5.10 30.69
C TYR A 576 21.56 5.80 30.07
N ARG A 577 20.52 4.99 29.83
CA ARG A 577 19.19 5.37 29.37
C ARG A 577 18.15 4.60 30.16
N ILE A 578 17.00 5.21 30.40
CA ILE A 578 15.91 4.58 31.14
C ILE A 578 14.74 4.38 30.18
N LEU A 579 14.24 3.16 30.09
CA LEU A 579 13.01 2.81 29.38
C LEU A 579 11.89 2.57 30.38
N VAL A 580 10.93 3.49 30.46
CA VAL A 580 9.69 3.31 31.21
C VAL A 580 8.70 2.52 30.38
N THR A 581 8.02 1.56 30.99
CA THR A 581 6.85 0.87 30.42
C THR A 581 5.69 0.96 31.39
N ASN A 582 4.52 1.35 30.89
CA ASN A 582 3.26 1.47 31.63
C ASN A 582 2.11 1.01 30.73
N ASP A 583 0.88 1.05 31.23
CA ASP A 583 -0.29 0.60 30.47
C ASP A 583 -0.57 1.49 29.25
N GLU A 584 -0.15 2.75 29.30
CA GLU A 584 -0.27 3.72 28.20
C GLU A 584 0.78 3.53 27.09
N GLY A 585 1.91 2.87 27.39
CA GLY A 585 2.97 2.68 26.41
C GLY A 585 4.39 2.53 26.97
N LYS A 586 5.35 2.97 26.16
CA LYS A 586 6.79 2.92 26.43
C LYS A 586 7.43 4.26 26.14
N LEU A 587 8.39 4.67 26.97
CA LEU A 587 9.13 5.90 26.82
C LEU A 587 10.58 5.76 27.29
N TRP A 588 11.52 5.97 26.38
CA TRP A 588 12.92 6.20 26.72
C TRP A 588 13.12 7.62 27.25
N THR A 589 14.09 7.83 28.14
CA THR A 589 14.66 9.17 28.32
C THR A 589 15.12 9.69 26.97
N PHE A 590 14.96 11.00 26.74
CA PHE A 590 15.25 11.62 25.45
C PHE A 590 16.75 11.84 25.22
N GLU A 591 17.51 12.02 26.30
CA GLU A 591 18.97 12.16 26.26
C GLU A 591 19.68 11.01 26.98
N THR A 592 20.94 10.78 26.60
CA THR A 592 21.82 9.80 27.24
C THR A 592 22.46 10.48 28.42
N HIS A 593 22.28 9.92 29.61
CA HIS A 593 22.93 10.42 30.81
C HIS A 593 24.26 9.70 30.99
N ASN A 594 25.18 10.30 31.75
CA ASN A 594 26.44 9.65 32.08
C ASN A 594 26.93 10.04 33.48
N CYS A 595 27.79 9.22 34.04
CA CYS A 595 28.51 9.47 35.29
C CYS A 595 29.88 8.77 35.24
N ARG A 596 30.81 9.17 36.10
CA ARG A 596 32.13 8.53 36.20
C ARG A 596 32.32 7.97 37.60
N THR A 597 32.60 6.67 37.70
CA THR A 597 32.96 6.03 38.96
C THR A 597 34.29 6.57 39.49
N SER A 598 34.45 6.63 40.81
CA SER A 598 35.73 7.03 41.41
C SER A 598 36.81 5.99 41.11
N ASP A 599 38.08 6.41 41.17
CA ASP A 599 39.20 5.47 41.10
C ASP A 599 39.22 4.60 42.37
N THR A 600 39.80 3.39 42.28
CA THR A 600 40.01 2.55 43.46
C THR A 600 40.91 3.29 44.43
N ALA A 601 40.49 3.44 45.69
CA ALA A 601 41.35 3.99 46.71
C ALA A 601 42.60 3.10 46.83
N VAL A 602 43.75 3.61 46.39
CA VAL A 602 45.04 2.96 46.63
C VAL A 602 45.29 3.06 48.13
N SER A 603 45.08 1.97 48.87
CA SER A 603 45.49 1.89 50.26
C SER A 603 47.01 2.05 50.30
N GLY A 604 47.48 3.23 50.68
CA GLY A 604 48.88 3.48 50.98
C GLY A 604 49.30 2.52 52.09
N SER A 605 50.21 1.61 51.73
CA SER A 605 50.92 0.71 52.65
C SER A 605 51.84 1.50 53.58
#